data_AF-A0A7V9N1L9-F1
#
_entry.id   AF-A0A7V9N1L9-F1
#
_cell.length_a   1.000
_cell.length_b   1.000
_cell.length_c   1.000
_cell.angle_alpha   90.00
_cell.angle_beta   90.00
_cell.angle_gamma   90.00
#
_symmetry.space_group_name_H-M   'P 1'
#
loop_
_entity.id
_entity.type
_entity.pdbx_description
1 polymer ?
#
loop_
_entity_poly.entity_id
_entity_poly.type
_entity_poly.pdbx_seq_one_letter_code
_entity_poly.pdbx_strand_id
1 'polypeptide(L)'
;MSSAEESAIRIDILQRLAEQAMTDADFRDAATDDLPAALIRYGYDLTAQELALVMRFRRSLEDAGVDLDLVDGMGDDRLAQVLESLQRHARTTGRP
;
A
#
# COMPACT_ATOMS: atom_id res chain seq x y z
N MET A 1 11.66 -16.06 25.66
CA MET A 1 11.19 -16.66 24.39
C MET A 1 9.74 -16.25 24.23
N SER A 2 9.24 -15.55 23.22
CA SER A 2 9.78 -14.83 22.07
C SER A 2 8.57 -14.04 21.54
N SER A 3 8.57 -12.70 21.50
CA SER A 3 7.46 -11.94 20.86
C SER A 3 7.90 -10.58 20.28
N ALA A 4 9.20 -10.35 20.09
CA ALA A 4 9.67 -9.15 19.39
C ALA A 4 9.59 -9.27 17.86
N GLU A 5 9.33 -10.49 17.35
CA GLU A 5 9.33 -10.79 15.91
C GLU A 5 7.93 -10.66 15.27
N GLU A 6 6.84 -10.55 16.06
CA GLU A 6 5.47 -10.40 15.56
C GLU A 6 5.08 -8.93 15.25
N SER A 7 5.98 -7.97 15.48
CA SER A 7 5.70 -6.53 15.30
C SER A 7 6.46 -5.87 14.15
N ALA A 8 7.28 -6.62 13.41
CA ALA A 8 7.98 -6.08 12.25
C ALA A 8 7.06 -6.13 11.03
N ILE A 9 6.57 -4.95 10.61
CA ILE A 9 5.85 -4.79 9.34
C ILE A 9 6.73 -5.32 8.20
N ARG A 10 6.24 -6.32 7.45
CA ARG A 10 7.01 -6.93 6.37
C ARG A 10 6.95 -6.06 5.12
N ILE A 11 7.90 -5.14 5.00
CA ILE A 11 7.97 -4.16 3.91
C ILE A 11 8.09 -4.84 2.53
N ASP A 12 8.70 -6.03 2.44
CA ASP A 12 8.77 -6.80 1.17
C ASP A 12 7.38 -7.22 0.67
N ILE A 13 6.51 -7.69 1.56
CA ILE A 13 5.15 -8.09 1.23
C ILE A 13 4.33 -6.87 0.80
N LEU A 14 4.49 -5.75 1.50
CA LEU A 14 3.80 -4.50 1.15
C LEU A 14 4.26 -3.94 -0.21
N GLN A 15 5.53 -4.09 -0.56
CA GLN A 15 6.04 -3.71 -1.88
C GLN A 15 5.45 -4.59 -2.98
N ARG A 16 5.44 -5.91 -2.78
CA ARG A 16 4.81 -6.86 -3.71
C ARG A 16 3.33 -6.59 -3.88
N LEU A 17 2.64 -6.28 -2.78
CA LEU A 17 1.23 -5.89 -2.80
C LEU A 17 1.01 -4.65 -3.67
N ALA A 18 1.85 -3.62 -3.50
CA ALA A 18 1.76 -2.39 -4.26
C ALA A 18 2.06 -2.62 -5.76
N GLU A 19 3.09 -3.41 -6.07
CA GLU A 19 3.43 -3.80 -7.45
C GLU A 19 2.29 -4.57 -8.11
N GLN A 20 1.69 -5.52 -7.41
CA GLN A 20 0.55 -6.28 -7.90
C GLN A 20 -0.68 -5.36 -8.11
N ALA A 21 -0.95 -4.42 -7.19
CA ALA A 21 -2.01 -3.43 -7.38
C ALA A 21 -1.81 -2.54 -8.62
N MET A 22 -0.56 -2.29 -9.01
CA MET A 22 -0.24 -1.52 -10.20
C MET A 22 -0.36 -2.34 -11.48
N THR A 23 0.01 -3.62 -11.45
CA THR A 23 0.15 -4.47 -12.65
C THR A 23 -1.03 -5.40 -12.92
N ASP A 24 -1.82 -5.72 -11.89
CA ASP A 24 -2.95 -6.64 -11.94
C ASP A 24 -4.26 -5.87 -11.68
N ALA A 25 -4.96 -5.56 -12.76
CA ALA A 25 -6.22 -4.83 -12.71
C ALA A 25 -7.34 -5.63 -12.01
N ASP A 26 -7.39 -6.96 -12.19
CA ASP A 26 -8.34 -7.83 -11.49
C ASP A 26 -8.11 -7.81 -9.97
N PHE A 27 -6.84 -7.79 -9.54
CA PHE A 27 -6.51 -7.64 -8.12
C PHE A 27 -6.94 -6.27 -7.60
N ARG A 28 -6.71 -5.20 -8.36
CA ARG A 28 -7.07 -3.84 -7.98
C ARG A 28 -8.58 -3.66 -7.84
N ASP A 29 -9.36 -4.21 -8.76
CA ASP A 29 -10.83 -4.19 -8.73
C ASP A 29 -11.36 -4.96 -7.51
N ALA A 30 -10.88 -6.20 -7.31
CA ALA A 30 -11.24 -7.00 -6.15
C ALA A 30 -10.86 -6.35 -4.82
N ALA A 31 -9.67 -5.73 -4.74
CA ALA A 31 -9.21 -5.02 -3.56
C ALA A 31 -9.98 -3.71 -3.31
N THR A 32 -10.54 -3.11 -4.37
CA THR A 32 -11.38 -1.91 -4.27
C THR A 32 -12.69 -2.23 -3.58
N ASP A 33 -13.32 -3.35 -3.93
CA ASP A 33 -14.57 -3.84 -3.32
C ASP A 33 -14.35 -4.40 -1.90
N ASP A 34 -13.44 -5.37 -1.75
CA ASP A 34 -13.12 -6.01 -0.47
C ASP A 34 -11.62 -6.36 -0.39
N LEU A 35 -10.83 -5.41 0.12
CA LEU A 35 -9.39 -5.58 0.34
C LEU A 35 -9.04 -6.84 1.15
N PRO A 36 -9.61 -7.08 2.36
CA PRO A 36 -9.32 -8.31 3.10
C PRO A 36 -9.60 -9.59 2.32
N ALA A 37 -10.73 -9.67 1.60
CA ALA A 37 -11.05 -10.84 0.79
C ALA A 37 -10.08 -11.01 -0.40
N ALA A 38 -9.70 -9.92 -1.06
CA ALA A 38 -8.72 -9.94 -2.15
C ALA A 38 -7.35 -10.40 -1.67
N LEU A 39 -6.89 -9.93 -0.51
CA LEU A 39 -5.63 -10.36 0.10
C LEU A 39 -5.60 -11.88 0.30
N ILE A 40 -6.64 -12.44 0.91
CA ILE A 40 -6.75 -13.89 1.15
C ILE A 40 -6.78 -14.65 -0.19
N ARG A 41 -7.56 -14.17 -1.17
CA ARG A 41 -7.67 -14.80 -2.50
C ARG A 41 -6.34 -14.89 -3.24
N TYR A 42 -5.50 -13.87 -3.11
CA TYR A 42 -4.19 -13.79 -3.75
C TYR A 42 -3.05 -14.33 -2.86
N GLY A 43 -3.37 -14.88 -1.69
CA GLY A 43 -2.39 -15.53 -0.80
C GLY A 43 -1.59 -14.58 0.09
N TYR A 44 -2.01 -13.33 0.24
CA TYR A 44 -1.44 -12.37 1.17
C TYR A 44 -2.05 -12.55 2.57
N ASP A 45 -1.27 -13.13 3.47
CA ASP A 45 -1.59 -13.20 4.89
C ASP A 45 -0.99 -11.99 5.61
N LEU A 46 -1.72 -10.86 5.61
CA LEU A 46 -1.30 -9.65 6.31
C LEU A 46 -1.77 -9.68 7.77
N THR A 47 -0.90 -9.27 8.68
CA THR A 47 -1.24 -9.02 10.07
C THR A 47 -2.17 -7.81 10.18
N ALA A 48 -2.87 -7.68 11.32
CA ALA A 48 -3.74 -6.53 11.58
C ALA A 48 -3.01 -5.18 11.46
N GLN A 49 -1.72 -5.13 11.83
CA GLN A 49 -0.89 -3.92 11.72
C GLN A 49 -0.59 -3.57 10.26
N GLU A 50 -0.25 -4.57 9.44
CA GLU A 50 0.03 -4.37 8.02
C GLU A 50 -1.24 -3.97 7.26
N LEU A 51 -2.37 -4.62 7.54
CA LEU A 51 -3.66 -4.27 6.95
C LEU A 51 -4.08 -2.83 7.28
N ALA A 52 -3.91 -2.41 8.54
CA ALA A 52 -4.20 -1.04 8.95
C ALA A 52 -3.33 -0.02 8.21
N LEU A 53 -2.08 -0.36 7.90
CA LEU A 53 -1.17 0.49 7.14
C LEU A 53 -1.60 0.60 5.67
N VAL A 54 -1.98 -0.51 5.03
CA VAL A 54 -2.51 -0.52 3.66
C VAL A 54 -3.79 0.30 3.56
N MET A 55 -4.74 0.14 4.49
CA MET A 55 -5.97 0.93 4.50
C MET A 55 -5.70 2.43 4.70
N ARG A 56 -4.77 2.78 5.60
CA ARG A 56 -4.36 4.17 5.79
C ARG A 56 -3.72 4.75 4.51
N PHE A 57 -2.90 3.95 3.83
CA PHE A 57 -2.25 4.36 2.59
C PHE A 57 -3.26 4.60 1.47
N ARG A 58 -4.24 3.68 1.31
CA ARG A 58 -5.35 3.84 0.36
C ARG A 58 -6.12 5.13 0.62
N ARG A 59 -6.49 5.38 1.88
CA ARG A 59 -7.18 6.62 2.27
C ARG A 59 -6.33 7.87 1.98
N SER A 60 -5.02 7.82 2.18
CA SER A 60 -4.13 8.94 1.82
C SER A 60 -4.01 9.17 0.31
N LEU A 61 -4.11 8.12 -0.51
CA LEU A 61 -4.14 8.25 -1.96
C LEU A 61 -5.46 8.85 -2.44
N GLU A 62 -6.59 8.38 -1.90
CA GLU A 62 -7.91 8.96 -2.17
C GLU A 62 -8.00 10.44 -1.75
N ASP A 63 -7.48 10.80 -0.57
CA ASP A 63 -7.42 12.18 -0.07
C ASP A 63 -6.52 13.08 -0.93
N ALA A 64 -5.45 12.53 -1.49
CA ALA A 64 -4.59 13.22 -2.45
C ALA A 64 -5.20 13.33 -3.86
N GLY A 65 -6.42 12.82 -4.09
CA GLY A 65 -7.07 12.77 -5.40
C GLY A 65 -6.38 11.83 -6.39
N VAL A 66 -5.60 10.87 -5.87
CA VAL A 66 -4.99 9.80 -6.65
C VAL A 66 -5.98 8.65 -6.68
N ASP A 67 -6.84 8.65 -7.69
CA ASP A 67 -7.68 7.51 -8.02
C ASP A 67 -6.77 6.33 -8.38
N LEU A 68 -6.78 5.27 -7.56
CA LEU A 68 -6.02 4.05 -7.82
C LEU A 68 -6.47 3.37 -9.14
N ASP A 69 -7.72 3.61 -9.56
CA ASP A 69 -8.25 3.20 -10.87
C ASP A 69 -7.48 3.81 -12.05
N LEU A 70 -6.93 5.02 -11.89
CA LEU A 70 -6.16 5.76 -12.90
C LEU A 70 -4.68 5.35 -13.00
N VAL A 71 -4.19 4.45 -12.13
CA VAL A 71 -2.78 4.02 -12.15
C VAL A 71 -2.47 3.08 -13.32
N ASP A 72 -3.49 2.54 -13.99
CA ASP A 72 -3.35 1.78 -15.25
C ASP A 72 -2.66 2.58 -16.38
N GLY A 73 -2.67 3.92 -16.28
CA GLY A 73 -2.01 4.82 -17.24
C GLY A 73 -0.92 5.72 -16.66
N MET A 74 -0.61 5.63 -15.37
CA MET A 74 0.45 6.46 -14.77
C MET A 74 1.82 5.83 -15.03
N GLY A 75 2.49 6.30 -16.08
CA GLY A 75 3.89 5.97 -16.33
C GLY A 75 4.78 6.19 -15.10
N ASP A 76 5.81 5.36 -15.00
CA ASP A 76 6.81 5.22 -13.92
C ASP A 76 7.21 6.54 -13.24
N ASP A 77 7.38 7.63 -14.01
CA ASP A 77 7.75 8.97 -13.55
C ASP A 77 6.77 9.62 -12.56
N ARG A 78 5.46 9.33 -12.67
CA ARG A 78 4.44 9.94 -11.80
C ARG A 78 4.35 9.19 -10.47
N LEU A 79 4.54 7.89 -10.49
CA LEU A 79 4.66 7.06 -9.30
C LEU A 79 5.90 7.43 -8.49
N ALA A 80 7.05 7.61 -9.15
CA ALA A 80 8.29 8.06 -8.51
C ALA A 80 8.10 9.41 -7.78
N GLN A 81 7.36 10.35 -8.36
CA GLN A 81 7.06 11.65 -7.73
C GLN A 81 6.14 11.53 -6.51
N VAL A 82 5.16 10.63 -6.54
CA VAL A 82 4.29 10.37 -5.37
C VAL A 82 5.10 9.74 -4.25
N LEU A 83 5.93 8.74 -4.55
CA LEU A 83 6.82 8.09 -3.59
C LEU A 83 7.83 9.10 -2.99
N GLU A 84 8.40 9.98 -3.81
CA GLU A 84 9.32 11.01 -3.34
C GLU A 84 8.63 12.05 -2.44
N SER A 85 7.40 12.44 -2.77
CA SER A 85 6.60 13.38 -1.98
C SER A 85 6.24 12.79 -0.61
N LEU A 86 5.92 11.49 -0.56
CA LEU A 86 5.68 10.75 0.68
C LEU A 86 6.94 10.65 1.54
N GLN A 87 8.11 10.39 0.94
CA GLN A 87 9.39 10.37 1.65
C GLN A 87 9.79 11.74 2.21
N ARG A 88 9.43 12.84 1.53
CA ARG A 88 9.63 14.20 2.06
C ARG A 88 8.73 14.47 3.26
N HIS A 89 7.47 14.07 3.20
CA HIS A 89 6.51 14.28 4.29
C HIS A 89 6.82 13.45 5.55
N ALA A 90 7.36 12.25 5.37
CA ALA A 90 7.82 11.41 6.48
C ALA A 90 9.01 12.03 7.23
N ARG A 91 9.88 12.77 6.53
CA ARG A 91 11.02 13.48 7.15
C ARG A 91 10.63 14.74 7.90
N THR A 92 9.53 15.40 7.52
CA THR A 92 9.08 16.64 8.17
C THR A 92 8.29 16.41 9.46
N THR A 93 7.77 15.19 9.69
CA THR A 93 7.08 14.83 10.93
C THR A 93 8.04 14.39 12.05
N GLY A 94 9.35 14.35 11.76
CA GLY A 94 10.41 14.03 12.71
C GLY A 94 11.21 15.26 13.12
N ARG A 95 10.63 16.20 13.86
CA ARG A 95 11.41 17.15 14.66
C ARG A 95 10.64 17.57 15.92
N PRO A 96 11.27 17.47 17.11
CA PRO A 96 10.64 17.68 18.41
C PRO A 96 10.15 19.11 18.63
#